data_AF-A0A382GV44-F1
#
_entry.id   AF-A0A382GV44-F1
#
_cell.length_a   1.000
_cell.length_b   1.000
_cell.length_c   1.000
_cell.angle_alpha   90.00
_cell.angle_beta   90.00
_cell.angle_gamma   90.00
#
_symmetry.space_group_name_H-M   'P 1'
#
loop_
_entity.id
_entity.type
_entity.pdbx_description
1 polymer ?
#
loop_
_entity_poly.entity_id
_entity_poly.type
_entity_poly.pdbx_seq_one_letter_code
_entity_poly.pdbx_strand_id
1 'polypeptide(L)' 'VATTSNIENIEKQEALGIFSQMLLIRRFEEEAERLYRRGLVRGFLHTYIGEEAIAVGAIPPLRDDDYVIGHY' A
#
# COMPACT_ATOMS: atom_id res chain seq x y z
N VAL A 1 12.56 23.70 13.12
CA VAL A 1 11.25 23.60 12.42
C VAL A 1 10.58 22.37 12.99
N ALA A 2 9.72 22.58 13.99
CA ALA A 2 8.99 21.49 14.64
C ALA A 2 7.80 21.15 13.73
N THR A 3 7.89 20.06 12.99
CA THR A 3 6.74 19.48 12.29
C THR A 3 5.91 18.72 13.32
N THR A 4 5.32 19.44 14.27
CA THR A 4 4.18 18.93 15.02
C THR A 4 3.00 19.03 14.06
N SER A 5 2.91 18.08 13.13
CA SER A 5 1.73 17.92 12.30
C SER A 5 0.57 17.66 13.25
N ASN A 6 -0.37 18.61 13.31
CA ASN A 6 -1.69 18.37 13.87
C ASN A 6 -2.16 17.02 13.32
N ILE A 7 -2.36 16.04 14.19
CA ILE A 7 -3.01 14.79 13.80
C ILE A 7 -4.45 15.18 13.52
N GLU A 8 -4.72 15.55 12.27
CA GLU A 8 -6.06 15.89 11.81
C GLU A 8 -7.00 14.71 12.10
N ASN A 9 -8.21 15.03 12.54
CA ASN A 9 -9.26 14.03 12.71
C ASN A 9 -9.62 13.47 11.32
N ILE A 10 -9.03 12.34 10.94
CA ILE A 10 -9.44 11.58 9.76
C ILE A 10 -10.89 11.13 10.00
N GLU A 11 -11.79 11.43 9.06
CA GLU A 11 -13.17 10.98 9.19
C GLU A 11 -13.23 9.45 9.23
N LYS A 12 -14.15 8.89 10.01
CA LYS A 12 -14.26 7.42 10.17
C LYS A 12 -14.32 6.69 8.83
N GLN A 13 -15.03 7.24 7.84
CA GLN A 13 -15.15 6.62 6.52
C GLN A 13 -13.83 6.65 5.75
N GLU A 14 -13.09 7.74 5.84
CA GLU A 14 -11.78 7.86 5.22
C GLU A 14 -10.77 6.91 5.87
N ALA A 15 -10.75 6.83 7.21
CA ALA A 15 -9.90 5.89 7.94
C ALA A 15 -10.20 4.43 7.57
N LEU A 16 -11.48 4.08 7.40
CA LEU A 16 -11.90 2.76 6.93
C LEU A 16 -11.49 2.51 5.47
N GLY A 17 -11.53 3.53 4.61
CA GLY A 17 -11.06 3.45 3.24
C GLY A 17 -9.55 3.16 3.17
N ILE A 18 -8.76 3.96 3.90
CA ILE A 18 -7.30 3.79 4.00
C ILE A 18 -6.96 2.39 4.54
N PHE A 19 -7.62 1.97 5.62
CA PHE A 19 -7.41 0.64 6.20
C PHE A 19 -7.78 -0.48 5.22
N SER A 20 -8.92 -0.35 4.54
CA SER A 20 -9.36 -1.35 3.56
C SER A 20 -8.38 -1.48 2.40
N GLN A 21 -7.81 -0.37 1.94
CA GLN A 21 -6.81 -0.38 0.87
C GLN A 21 -5.51 -1.06 1.32
N MET A 22 -5.00 -0.74 2.51
CA MET A 22 -3.82 -1.42 3.06
C MET A 22 -4.07 -2.92 3.27
N LEU A 23 -5.24 -3.29 3.78
CA LEU A 23 -5.61 -4.68 3.99
C LEU A 23 -5.72 -5.44 2.66
N LEU A 24 -6.23 -4.81 1.62
CA LEU A 24 -6.28 -5.40 0.28
C LEU A 24 -4.87 -5.73 -0.24
N ILE A 25 -3.93 -4.78 -0.13
CA ILE A 25 -2.53 -5.00 -0.53
C ILE A 25 -1.95 -6.16 0.27
N ARG A 26 -2.10 -6.16 1.60
CA ARG A 26 -1.63 -7.26 2.47
C ARG A 26 -2.15 -8.62 2.02
N ARG A 27 -3.47 -8.74 1.79
CA ARG A 27 -4.09 -10.02 1.42
C ARG A 27 -3.68 -10.49 0.04
N PHE A 28 -3.49 -9.56 -0.89
CA PHE A 28 -2.97 -9.88 -2.22
C PHE A 28 -1.56 -10.48 -2.12
N GLU A 29 -0.67 -9.85 -1.36
CA GLU A 29 0.71 -10.31 -1.18
C GLU A 29 0.79 -11.67 -0.46
N GLU A 30 0.00 -11.87 0.59
CA GLU A 30 -0.09 -13.17 1.29
C GLU A 30 -0.52 -14.31 0.35
N GLU A 31 -1.49 -14.04 -0.54
CA GLU A 31 -1.93 -15.01 -1.53
C GLU A 31 -0.89 -15.22 -2.64
N ALA A 32 -0.18 -14.16 -3.06
CA ALA A 32 0.94 -14.26 -4.00
C ALA A 32 2.05 -15.17 -3.43
N GLU A 33 2.42 -14.97 -2.15
CA GLU A 33 3.36 -15.85 -1.45
C GLU A 33 2.85 -17.29 -1.39
N ARG A 34 1.57 -17.50 -1.09
CA ARG A 34 0.97 -18.84 -1.03
C ARG A 34 1.06 -19.55 -2.37
N LEU A 35 0.76 -18.86 -3.47
CA LEU A 35 0.85 -19.43 -4.82
C LEU A 35 2.30 -19.66 -5.25
N TYR A 36 3.22 -18.79 -4.84
CA TYR A 36 4.66 -18.95 -5.06
C TYR A 36 5.21 -20.19 -4.35
N ARG A 37 4.88 -20.37 -3.07
CA ARG A 37 5.26 -21.58 -2.30
C ARG A 37 4.68 -22.87 -2.87
N ARG A 38 3.54 -22.79 -3.58
CA ARG A 38 2.94 -23.91 -4.31
C ARG A 38 3.58 -24.18 -5.68
N GLY A 39 4.55 -23.37 -6.10
CA GLY A 39 5.21 -23.47 -7.41
C GLY A 39 4.33 -23.04 -8.60
N LEU A 40 3.20 -22.38 -8.31
CA LEU A 40 2.27 -21.88 -9.33
C LEU A 40 2.70 -20.50 -9.85
N VAL A 41 3.44 -19.74 -9.06
CA VAL A 41 4.18 -18.55 -9.49
C VAL A 41 5.66 -18.92 -9.55
N ARG A 42 6.36 -18.50 -10.61
CA ARG A 42 7.76 -18.85 -10.90
C ARG A 42 8.58 -17.59 -11.14
N GLY A 43 9.89 -17.69 -10.93
CA GLY A 43 10.81 -16.55 -11.03
C GLY A 43 11.05 -15.91 -9.67
N PHE A 44 11.15 -14.58 -9.63
CA PHE A 44 11.28 -13.83 -8.39
C PHE A 44 9.93 -13.25 -7.96
N LEU A 45 9.69 -13.21 -6.64
CA LEU A 45 8.55 -12.55 -6.03
C LEU A 45 9.09 -11.55 -4.99
N HIS A 46 8.84 -10.28 -5.22
CA HIS A 46 9.10 -9.21 -4.25
C HIS A 46 7.77 -8.87 -3.61
N THR A 47 7.73 -8.88 -2.28
CA THR A 47 6.49 -8.64 -1.53
C THR A 47 6.53 -7.27 -0.88
N TYR A 48 5.41 -6.56 -0.95
CA TYR A 48 5.24 -5.23 -0.36
C TYR A 48 4.71 -5.27 1.09
N ILE A 49 4.82 -6.43 1.74
CA ILE A 49 4.29 -6.66 3.09
C ILE A 49 5.04 -5.79 4.10
N GLY A 50 4.31 -4.93 4.80
CA GLY A 50 4.85 -3.98 5.78
C GLY A 50 5.10 -2.58 5.21
N GLU A 51 4.96 -2.40 3.90
CA GLU A 51 5.16 -1.12 3.21
C GLU A 51 3.85 -0.52 2.69
N GLU A 52 2.69 -1.11 3.02
CA GLU A 52 1.39 -0.77 2.43
C GLU A 52 1.01 0.71 2.59
N ALA A 53 1.39 1.31 3.73
CA ALA A 53 1.13 2.70 4.03
C ALA A 53 1.83 3.67 3.05
N ILE A 54 2.94 3.27 2.43
CA ILE A 54 3.69 4.11 1.49
C ILE A 54 2.83 4.37 0.25
N ALA A 55 2.37 3.32 -0.44
CA ALA A 55 1.53 3.48 -1.62
C ALA A 55 0.16 4.10 -1.28
N VAL A 56 -0.48 3.65 -0.20
CA VAL A 56 -1.80 4.16 0.20
C VAL A 56 -1.76 5.63 0.63
N GLY A 57 -0.64 6.10 1.20
CA GLY A 57 -0.48 7.49 1.58
C GLY A 57 0.05 8.39 0.46
N ALA A 58 0.95 7.89 -0.38
CA ALA A 58 1.64 8.70 -1.38
C ALA A 58 0.83 8.93 -2.66
N ILE A 59 -0.06 7.99 -3.05
CA ILE A 59 -0.79 8.06 -4.32
C ILE A 59 -2.03 8.96 -4.28
N PRO A 60 -2.92 8.92 -3.26
CA PRO A 60 -4.13 9.74 -3.26
C PRO A 60 -3.95 11.26 -3.41
N PRO A 61 -2.88 11.91 -2.89
CA PRO A 61 -2.70 13.35 -3.06
C PRO A 61 -2.14 13.76 -4.43
N LEU A 62 -1.76 12.81 -5.28
CA LEU A 62 -1.26 13.09 -6.63
C LEU A 62 -2.40 13.55 -7.54
N ARG A 63 -2.06 14.38 -8.53
CA ARG A 63 -2.96 14.75 -9.62
C ARG A 63 -2.92 13.69 -10.71
N ASP A 64 -3.96 13.66 -11.53
CA ASP A 64 -4.06 12.73 -12.65
C ASP A 64 -2.93 12.90 -13.70
N ASP A 65 -2.25 14.05 -13.73
CA ASP A 65 -1.13 14.37 -14.63
C ASP A 65 0.26 14.21 -13.99
N ASP A 66 0.35 13.77 -12.74
CA ASP A 66 1.62 13.52 -12.07
C ASP A 66 2.20 12.14 -12.45
N TYR A 67 3.53 12.06 -12.52
CA TYR A 67 4.23 10.84 -12.92
C TYR A 67 4.71 10.06 -11.70
N VAL A 68 4.47 8.74 -11.70
CA VAL A 68 4.95 7.81 -10.67
C VAL A 68 5.92 6.82 -11.29
N ILE A 69 7.10 6.68 -10.69
CA ILE A 69 8.07 5.63 -11.01
C ILE A 69 8.25 4.74 -9.79
N GLY A 70 8.20 3.43 -10.00
CA GLY A 70 8.44 2.42 -8.97
C GLY A 70 9.67 1.58 -9.29
N HIS A 71 10.03 0.74 -8.33
CA HIS A 71 10.97 -0.35 -8.51
C HIS A 71 10.22 -1.69 -8.41
N TYR A 72 10.94 -2.81 -8.51
CA TYR A 72 10.37 -4.14 -8.30
C TYR A 72 9.90 -4.36 -6.86
#